data_AF-A0AAV9PQ31-F1
#
_entry.id   AF-A0AAV9PQ31-F1
#
_cell.length_a   1.000
_cell.length_b   1.000
_cell.length_c   1.000
_cell.angle_alpha   90.00
_cell.angle_beta   90.00
_cell.angle_gamma   90.00
#
_symmetry.space_group_name_H-M   'P 1'
#
loop_
_entity.id
_entity.type
_entity.pdbx_description
1 polymer ?
#
loop_
_entity_poly.entity_id
_entity_poly.type
_entity_poly.pdbx_seq_one_letter_code
_entity_poly.pdbx_strand_id
1 'polypeptide(L)'
;MIPQISYAGRQALASVARKTVIAPSVVPYATEEQNAIFAKTREATQTDIDFLINGFVHAAEYLEAAGFDGVELHGAHGYVLGQFLAPRTNKRTDAYGGSLTNRMRLLVQVAKGIRARTSPSFIVGVKLNSVEFQD
;
A
#
# COMPACT_ATOMS: atom_id res chain seq x y z
N MET A 1 -6.38 -19.22 9.30
CA MET A 1 -5.25 -18.69 8.50
C MET A 1 -5.39 -17.18 8.35
N ILE A 2 -4.26 -16.44 8.32
CA ILE A 2 -4.21 -14.98 8.11
C ILE A 2 -3.40 -14.68 6.82
N PRO A 3 -4.05 -14.49 5.66
CA PRO A 3 -3.38 -14.14 4.42
C PRO A 3 -2.86 -12.70 4.43
N GLN A 4 -1.78 -12.46 3.68
CA GLN A 4 -1.22 -11.13 3.49
C GLN A 4 -1.72 -10.51 2.17
N ILE A 5 -2.29 -9.32 2.25
CA ILE A 5 -2.75 -8.56 1.06
C ILE A 5 -1.82 -7.39 0.78
N SER A 6 -1.65 -7.09 -0.51
CA SER A 6 -0.68 -6.09 -0.95
C SER A 6 -1.11 -5.40 -2.23
N TYR A 7 -0.48 -4.25 -2.48
CA TYR A 7 -0.48 -3.59 -3.78
C TYR A 7 0.95 -3.16 -4.06
N ALA A 8 1.50 -3.60 -5.20
CA ALA A 8 2.94 -3.51 -5.46
C ALA A 8 3.47 -2.08 -5.65
N GLY A 9 2.63 -1.14 -6.08
CA GLY A 9 3.06 0.23 -6.38
C GLY A 9 4.24 0.22 -7.37
N ARG A 10 5.30 1.01 -7.10
CA ARG A 10 6.48 1.10 -7.97
C ARG A 10 7.26 -0.20 -8.26
N GLN A 11 6.93 -1.31 -7.61
CA GLN A 11 7.54 -2.64 -7.86
C GLN A 11 6.66 -3.55 -8.73
N ALA A 12 5.51 -3.08 -9.20
CA ALA A 12 4.69 -3.86 -10.13
C ALA A 12 5.46 -4.13 -11.42
N LEU A 13 5.49 -5.38 -11.88
CA LEU A 13 6.15 -5.75 -13.13
C LEU A 13 5.37 -5.18 -14.33
N ALA A 14 6.10 -4.63 -15.31
CA ALA A 14 5.53 -4.10 -16.54
C ALA A 14 4.77 -5.17 -17.35
N SER A 15 5.21 -6.43 -17.27
CA SER A 15 4.56 -7.57 -17.93
C SER A 15 3.20 -7.95 -17.33
N VAL A 16 2.92 -7.54 -16.08
CA VAL A 16 1.68 -7.85 -15.36
C VAL A 16 0.76 -6.63 -15.29
N ALA A 17 1.33 -5.44 -15.14
CA ALA A 17 0.57 -4.20 -15.01
C ALA A 17 -0.18 -3.87 -16.31
N ARG A 18 -1.51 -4.00 -16.28
CA ARG A 18 -2.38 -3.68 -17.42
C ARG A 18 -2.70 -2.19 -17.57
N LYS A 19 -2.37 -1.38 -16.57
CA LYS A 19 -2.61 0.07 -16.48
C LYS A 19 -1.43 0.72 -15.77
N THR A 20 -1.29 2.03 -15.92
CA THR A 20 -0.34 2.82 -15.13
C THR A 20 -0.53 2.56 -13.64
N VAL A 21 0.56 2.24 -12.95
CA VAL A 21 0.54 1.86 -11.54
C VAL A 21 0.65 3.10 -10.68
N ILE A 22 0.04 3.06 -9.51
CA ILE A 22 -0.08 4.22 -8.64
C ILE A 22 0.91 4.10 -7.48
N ALA A 23 1.56 5.22 -7.15
CA ALA A 23 2.53 5.34 -6.06
C ALA A 23 2.32 6.69 -5.34
N PRO A 24 2.84 6.88 -4.10
CA PRO A 24 2.71 8.16 -3.41
C PRO A 24 3.39 9.31 -4.16
N SER A 25 4.49 9.05 -4.86
CA SER A 25 5.20 10.00 -5.73
C SER A 25 5.91 9.25 -6.86
N VAL A 26 6.31 9.97 -7.91
CA VAL A 26 7.04 9.40 -9.06
C VAL A 26 8.53 9.28 -8.71
N VAL A 27 8.90 8.19 -8.03
CA VAL A 27 10.28 7.89 -7.64
C VAL A 27 10.69 6.51 -8.19
N PRO A 28 11.79 6.40 -8.98
CA PRO A 28 12.26 5.13 -9.52
C PRO A 28 12.59 4.13 -8.41
N TYR A 29 12.41 2.83 -8.66
CA TYR A 29 12.74 1.78 -7.69
C TYR A 29 14.23 1.46 -7.65
N ALA A 30 14.83 1.27 -8.82
CA ALA A 30 16.24 0.91 -9.02
C ALA A 30 16.94 1.87 -10.01
N THR A 31 18.09 1.49 -10.57
CA THR A 31 18.72 2.24 -11.67
C THR A 31 17.80 2.28 -12.90
N GLU A 32 18.07 3.20 -13.82
CA GLU A 32 17.23 3.38 -15.02
C GLU A 32 17.14 2.10 -15.88
N GLU A 33 18.27 1.42 -16.08
CA GLU A 33 18.34 0.15 -16.79
C GLU A 33 17.56 -0.97 -16.08
N GLN A 34 17.68 -1.05 -14.75
CA GLN A 34 16.96 -2.02 -13.94
C GLN A 34 15.46 -1.72 -13.83
N ASN A 35 15.04 -0.46 -14.00
CA ASN A 35 13.62 -0.09 -13.95
C ASN A 35 12.82 -0.46 -15.19
N ALA A 36 13.47 -0.87 -16.29
CA ALA A 36 12.78 -1.26 -17.52
C ALA A 36 11.80 -2.44 -17.32
N ILE A 37 12.03 -3.28 -16.29
CA ILE A 37 11.15 -4.40 -15.95
C ILE A 37 9.93 -4.00 -15.11
N PHE A 38 9.96 -2.81 -14.49
CA PHE A 38 8.88 -2.31 -13.65
C PHE A 38 7.93 -1.40 -14.43
N ALA A 39 6.67 -1.41 -14.04
CA ALA A 39 5.65 -0.57 -14.64
C ALA A 39 5.92 0.90 -14.32
N LYS A 40 5.68 1.78 -15.31
CA LYS A 40 5.68 3.22 -15.07
C LYS A 40 4.63 3.58 -14.03
N THR A 41 5.03 4.44 -13.09
CA THR A 41 4.13 4.96 -12.06
C THR A 41 3.73 6.40 -12.31
N ARG A 42 2.61 6.78 -11.70
CA ARG A 42 2.21 8.18 -11.53
C ARG A 42 1.89 8.43 -10.05
N GLU A 43 1.96 9.70 -9.64
CA GLU A 43 1.53 10.11 -8.31
C GLU A 43 0.02 9.87 -8.12
N ALA A 44 -0.35 9.34 -6.95
CA ALA A 44 -1.74 9.06 -6.60
C ALA A 44 -2.55 10.36 -6.41
N THR A 45 -3.71 10.43 -7.04
CA THR A 45 -4.76 11.42 -6.76
C THR A 45 -5.58 11.00 -5.55
N GLN A 46 -6.46 11.87 -5.05
CA GLN A 46 -7.40 11.49 -3.99
C GLN A 46 -8.26 10.28 -4.40
N THR A 47 -8.78 10.27 -5.63
CA THR A 47 -9.58 9.14 -6.15
C THR A 47 -8.79 7.83 -6.17
N ASP A 48 -7.49 7.89 -6.44
CA ASP A 48 -6.64 6.70 -6.39
C ASP A 48 -6.40 6.22 -4.96
N ILE A 49 -6.26 7.14 -4.01
CA ILE A 49 -6.14 6.83 -2.59
C ILE A 49 -7.43 6.16 -2.10
N ASP A 50 -8.59 6.69 -2.47
CA ASP A 50 -9.89 6.10 -2.15
C ASP A 50 -10.02 4.70 -2.79
N PHE A 51 -9.55 4.54 -4.03
CA PHE A 51 -9.47 3.23 -4.69
C PHE A 51 -8.58 2.25 -3.92
N LEU A 52 -7.40 2.67 -3.46
CA LEU A 52 -6.52 1.81 -2.65
C LEU A 52 -7.22 1.39 -1.36
N ILE A 53 -7.80 2.34 -0.62
CA ILE A 53 -8.52 2.06 0.62
C ILE A 53 -9.63 1.04 0.38
N ASN A 54 -10.50 1.31 -0.59
CA ASN A 54 -11.62 0.43 -0.91
C ASN A 54 -11.15 -0.96 -1.37
N GLY A 55 -10.05 -1.04 -2.12
CA GLY A 55 -9.46 -2.32 -2.55
C GLY A 55 -8.98 -3.18 -1.39
N PHE A 56 -8.23 -2.61 -0.44
CA PHE A 56 -7.78 -3.34 0.76
C PHE A 56 -8.96 -3.77 1.63
N VAL A 57 -9.93 -2.88 1.81
CA VAL A 57 -11.14 -3.15 2.60
C VAL A 57 -11.97 -4.26 1.99
N HIS A 58 -12.23 -4.19 0.69
CA HIS A 58 -12.97 -5.22 -0.03
C HIS A 58 -12.27 -6.58 0.01
N ALA A 59 -10.94 -6.61 -0.13
CA ALA A 59 -10.18 -7.84 -0.01
C ALA A 59 -10.32 -8.46 1.39
N ALA A 60 -10.29 -7.66 2.45
CA ALA A 60 -10.47 -8.15 3.81
C ALA A 60 -11.88 -8.73 4.05
N GLU A 61 -12.93 -8.03 3.60
CA GLU A 61 -14.31 -8.54 3.66
C GLU A 61 -14.48 -9.86 2.91
N TYR A 62 -13.90 -9.94 1.70
CA TYR A 62 -13.96 -11.15 0.89
C TYR A 62 -13.25 -12.33 1.59
N LEU A 63 -12.10 -12.07 2.22
CA LEU A 63 -11.36 -13.07 2.97
C LEU A 63 -12.12 -13.52 4.23
N GLU A 64 -12.77 -12.62 4.95
CA GLU A 64 -13.65 -13.01 6.06
C GLU A 64 -14.80 -13.89 5.58
N ALA A 65 -15.48 -13.50 4.49
CA ALA A 65 -16.56 -14.29 3.89
C ALA A 65 -16.08 -15.67 3.40
N ALA A 66 -14.81 -15.79 3.00
CA ALA A 66 -14.18 -17.04 2.62
C ALA A 66 -13.70 -17.90 3.82
N GLY A 67 -13.91 -17.45 5.06
CA GLY A 67 -13.61 -18.20 6.27
C GLY A 67 -12.18 -18.03 6.81
N PHE A 68 -11.45 -16.99 6.40
CA PHE A 68 -10.16 -16.66 7.00
C PHE A 68 -10.35 -15.96 8.35
N ASP A 69 -9.38 -16.12 9.27
CA ASP A 69 -9.46 -15.55 10.62
C ASP A 69 -9.10 -14.06 10.66
N GLY A 70 -8.49 -13.55 9.60
CA GLY A 70 -7.98 -12.19 9.54
C GLY A 70 -7.25 -11.87 8.26
N VAL A 71 -6.58 -10.73 8.26
CA VAL A 71 -5.73 -10.26 7.18
C VAL A 71 -4.47 -9.57 7.72
N GLU A 72 -3.36 -9.72 7.01
CA GLU A 72 -2.14 -8.95 7.25
C GLU A 72 -1.91 -7.92 6.14
N LEU A 73 -1.78 -6.65 6.52
CA LEU A 73 -1.48 -5.54 5.61
C LEU A 73 0.02 -5.49 5.33
N HIS A 74 0.41 -5.54 4.05
CA HIS A 74 1.83 -5.45 3.67
C HIS A 74 2.33 -3.99 3.63
N GLY A 75 2.80 -3.48 4.76
CA GLY A 75 3.44 -2.16 4.92
C GLY A 75 4.97 -2.20 4.93
N ALA A 76 5.56 -3.06 4.10
CA ALA A 76 6.99 -3.37 4.10
C ALA A 76 7.48 -3.70 2.69
N HIS A 77 8.79 -3.95 2.55
CA HIS A 77 9.49 -4.37 1.33
C HIS A 77 9.15 -3.50 0.10
N GLY A 78 8.92 -2.21 0.32
CA GLY A 78 8.62 -1.22 -0.70
C GLY A 78 7.33 -1.45 -1.47
N TYR A 79 6.33 -2.11 -0.90
CA TYR A 79 4.96 -2.14 -1.40
C TYR A 79 4.23 -0.84 -1.06
N VAL A 80 3.06 -0.56 -1.66
CA VAL A 80 2.47 0.79 -1.64
C VAL A 80 2.25 1.36 -0.23
N LEU A 81 1.82 0.55 0.74
CA LEU A 81 1.66 1.03 2.12
C LEU A 81 3.03 1.42 2.72
N GLY A 82 4.06 0.61 2.49
CA GLY A 82 5.45 0.95 2.84
C GLY A 82 5.97 2.17 2.07
N GLN A 83 5.57 2.35 0.80
CA GLN A 83 5.94 3.51 -0.01
C GLN A 83 5.36 4.81 0.56
N PHE A 84 4.11 4.81 1.00
CA PHE A 84 3.50 5.96 1.68
C PHE A 84 4.17 6.23 3.03
N LEU A 85 4.55 5.18 3.75
CA LEU A 85 5.27 5.29 5.02
C LEU A 85 6.69 5.83 4.84
N ALA A 86 7.45 5.50 3.79
CA ALA A 86 8.86 5.88 3.72
C ALA A 86 9.08 7.31 3.16
N PRO A 87 9.83 8.21 3.84
CA PRO A 87 10.14 9.56 3.33
C PRO A 87 10.91 9.57 2.01
N ARG A 88 11.65 8.50 1.71
CA ARG A 88 12.40 8.36 0.45
C ARG A 88 11.49 8.19 -0.76
N THR A 89 10.32 7.57 -0.59
CA THR A 89 9.39 7.27 -1.69
C THR A 89 8.16 8.17 -1.69
N ASN A 90 7.78 8.71 -0.52
CA ASN A 90 6.68 9.65 -0.39
C ASN A 90 7.22 11.09 -0.32
N LYS A 91 7.14 11.79 -1.45
CA LYS A 91 7.56 13.20 -1.60
C LYS A 91 6.37 14.16 -1.62
N ARG A 92 5.18 13.69 -1.26
CA ARG A 92 3.97 14.50 -1.23
C ARG A 92 4.07 15.61 -0.20
N THR A 93 3.41 16.73 -0.49
CA THR A 93 3.29 17.89 0.40
C THR A 93 1.88 18.08 0.94
N ASP A 94 0.96 17.18 0.59
CA ASP A 94 -0.43 17.19 1.01
C ASP A 94 -0.67 16.39 2.32
N ALA A 95 -1.93 16.10 2.62
CA ALA A 95 -2.34 15.37 3.82
C ALA A 95 -1.77 13.94 3.92
N TYR A 96 -1.15 13.41 2.87
CA TYR A 96 -0.57 12.07 2.82
C TYR A 96 0.97 12.07 2.82
N GLY A 97 1.64 13.22 2.90
CA GLY A 97 3.10 13.33 2.94
C GLY A 97 3.67 14.26 4.01
N GLY A 98 4.99 14.34 4.08
CA GLY A 98 5.73 15.10 5.08
C GLY A 98 5.76 14.42 6.46
N SER A 99 4.91 14.89 7.38
CA SER A 99 4.90 14.40 8.76
C SER A 99 4.62 12.90 8.85
N LEU A 100 5.09 12.26 9.94
CA LEU A 100 4.79 10.84 10.18
C LEU A 100 3.28 10.57 10.19
N THR A 101 2.49 11.44 10.85
CA THR A 101 1.03 11.35 10.90
C THR A 101 0.40 11.34 9.51
N ASN A 102 0.88 12.19 8.60
CA ASN A 102 0.38 12.22 7.22
C ASN A 102 0.80 10.98 6.43
N ARG A 103 2.07 10.56 6.54
CA ARG A 103 2.57 9.35 5.88
C ARG A 103 1.86 8.06 6.32
N MET A 104 1.48 7.97 7.60
CA MET A 104 0.70 6.85 8.14
C MET A 104 -0.79 6.90 7.78
N ARG A 105 -1.30 8.02 7.27
CA ARG A 105 -2.73 8.27 7.09
C ARG A 105 -3.42 7.20 6.26
N LEU A 106 -2.82 6.80 5.14
CA LEU A 106 -3.37 5.75 4.27
C LEU A 106 -3.51 4.42 5.02
N LEU A 107 -2.45 3.96 5.71
CA LEU A 107 -2.46 2.71 6.47
C LEU A 107 -3.55 2.72 7.56
N VAL A 108 -3.67 3.83 8.30
CA VAL A 108 -4.68 3.97 9.35
C VAL A 108 -6.09 3.99 8.75
N GLN A 109 -6.31 4.66 7.62
CA GLN A 109 -7.60 4.67 6.93
C GLN A 109 -8.00 3.28 6.42
N VAL A 110 -7.05 2.52 5.86
CA VAL A 110 -7.26 1.11 5.48
C VAL A 110 -7.66 0.27 6.70
N ALA A 111 -6.89 0.30 7.78
CA ALA A 111 -7.18 -0.49 8.97
C ALA A 111 -8.55 -0.16 9.59
N LYS A 112 -8.90 1.14 9.64
CA LYS A 112 -10.23 1.59 10.10
C LYS A 112 -11.35 1.13 9.17
N GLY A 113 -11.15 1.22 7.86
CA GLY A 113 -12.12 0.77 6.87
C GLY A 113 -12.39 -0.73 6.98
N ILE A 114 -11.33 -1.54 7.19
CA ILE A 114 -11.47 -2.99 7.41
C ILE A 114 -12.26 -3.24 8.68
N ARG A 115 -11.87 -2.63 9.81
CA ARG A 115 -12.57 -2.81 11.08
C ARG A 115 -14.05 -2.41 11.03
N ALA A 116 -14.41 -1.42 10.21
CA ALA A 116 -15.79 -1.00 10.02
C ALA A 116 -16.65 -1.98 9.20
N ARG A 117 -16.01 -2.90 8.46
CA ARG A 117 -16.68 -3.79 7.50
C ARG A 117 -16.50 -5.28 7.79
N THR A 118 -15.64 -5.63 8.74
CA THR A 118 -15.44 -7.01 9.19
C THR A 118 -15.92 -7.23 10.62
N SER A 119 -16.11 -8.49 11.04
CA SER A 119 -16.50 -8.79 12.42
C SER A 119 -15.46 -8.30 13.44
N PRO A 120 -15.85 -8.06 14.71
CA PRO A 120 -14.91 -7.71 15.78
C PRO A 120 -13.83 -8.77 16.02
N SER A 121 -14.13 -10.05 15.75
CA SER A 121 -13.19 -11.17 15.88
C SER A 121 -12.19 -11.26 14.73
N PHE A 122 -12.45 -10.63 13.58
CA PHE A 122 -11.54 -10.66 12.44
C PHE A 122 -10.23 -9.93 12.78
N ILE A 123 -9.10 -10.63 12.61
CA ILE A 123 -7.77 -10.11 12.96
C ILE A 123 -7.30 -9.15 11.87
N VAL A 124 -6.79 -7.98 12.26
CA VAL A 124 -6.17 -7.01 11.35
C VAL A 124 -4.73 -6.81 11.79
N GLY A 125 -3.81 -7.50 11.12
CA GLY A 125 -2.37 -7.39 11.33
C GLY A 125 -1.71 -6.44 10.34
N VAL A 126 -0.49 -6.00 10.65
CA VAL A 126 0.35 -5.23 9.72
C VAL A 126 1.78 -5.74 9.80
N LYS A 127 2.37 -5.99 8.64
CA LYS A 127 3.81 -6.24 8.51
C LYS A 127 4.50 -4.92 8.20
N LEU A 128 5.37 -4.47 9.11
CA LEU A 128 6.15 -3.25 8.98
C LEU A 128 7.64 -3.57 8.96
N ASN A 129 8.39 -2.76 8.23
CA ASN A 129 9.84 -2.78 8.30
C ASN A 129 10.31 -1.96 9.50
N SER A 130 11.24 -2.52 10.28
CA SER A 130 11.95 -1.78 11.34
C SER A 130 12.78 -0.64 10.73
N VAL A 131 13.42 -0.92 9.59
CA VAL A 131 14.16 0.03 8.76
C VAL A 131 13.84 -0.26 7.30
N GLU A 132 13.45 0.77 6.54
CA GLU A 132 13.15 0.65 5.11
C GLU A 132 13.78 1.81 4.35
N PHE A 133 14.66 1.47 3.40
CA PHE A 133 15.40 2.42 2.57
C PHE A 133 16.02 3.58 3.37
N GLN A 134 16.91 3.29 4.33
CA GLN A 134 17.73 4.34 4.95
C GLN A 134 18.83 4.83 4.00
N ASP A 135 19.08 6.14 4.06
CA ASP A 135 20.36 6.77 3.69
C ASP A 135 21.41 6.31 4.70
#